data_AF-A0A7X6UQ40-F1
#
_entry.id   AF-A0A7X6UQ40-F1
#
_cell.length_a   1.000
_cell.length_b   1.000
_cell.length_c   1.000
_cell.angle_alpha   90.00
_cell.angle_beta   90.00
_cell.angle_gamma   90.00
#
_symmetry.space_group_name_H-M   'P 1'
#
loop_
_entity.id
_entity.type
_entity.pdbx_description
1 polymer ?
#
loop_
_entity_poly.entity_id
_entity_poly.type
_entity_poly.pdbx_seq_one_letter_code
_entity_poly.pdbx_strand_id
1 'polypeptide(L)'
;TVEIEDDVLPCAINLGYSPTVEDFEQYLRLEVHLIDFNADLYGQRLEVSFCEKIRDELKFENLDELRKQMQLDIRNIRSWFASLDKTTCIKKR
;
A
#
# COMPACT_ATOMS: atom_id res chain seq x y z
N THR A 1 -6.88 0.88 1.52
CA THR A 1 -7.37 -0.34 2.20
C THR A 1 -7.51 -1.46 1.18
N VAL A 2 -7.58 -2.70 1.66
CA VAL A 2 -7.95 -3.87 0.85
C VAL A 2 -9.18 -4.51 1.46
N GLU A 3 -10.15 -4.88 0.64
CA GLU A 3 -11.29 -5.69 1.06
C GLU A 3 -10.96 -7.17 0.88
N ILE A 4 -11.06 -7.93 1.97
CA ILE A 4 -10.87 -9.39 1.99
C ILE A 4 -12.07 -9.98 2.70
N GLU A 5 -12.87 -10.76 1.96
CA GLU A 5 -14.15 -11.29 2.44
C GLU A 5 -15.06 -10.16 2.96
N ASP A 6 -15.24 -10.05 4.28
CA ASP A 6 -16.04 -9.01 4.94
C ASP A 6 -15.19 -8.00 5.75
N ASP A 7 -13.86 -8.15 5.73
CA ASP A 7 -12.94 -7.30 6.47
C ASP A 7 -12.27 -6.26 5.57
N VAL A 8 -12.14 -5.03 6.10
CA VAL A 8 -11.42 -3.94 5.45
C VAL A 8 -10.11 -3.71 6.18
N LEU A 9 -9.00 -4.05 5.52
CA LEU A 9 -7.68 -4.00 6.13
C LEU A 9 -6.89 -2.76 5.68
N PRO A 10 -6.12 -2.14 6.60
CA PRO A 10 -5.19 -1.08 6.23
C PRO A 10 -4.03 -1.65 5.41
N CYS A 11 -3.58 -0.88 4.42
CA CYS A 11 -2.47 -1.27 3.56
C CYS A 11 -1.63 -0.06 3.14
N ALA A 12 -0.35 -0.30 2.86
CA ALA A 12 0.50 0.61 2.10
C ALA A 12 0.46 0.20 0.63
N ILE A 13 0.36 1.17 -0.27
CA ILE A 13 0.31 0.93 -1.71
C ILE A 13 1.46 1.69 -2.36
N ASN A 14 2.26 0.97 -3.14
CA ASN A 14 3.26 1.55 -4.03
C ASN A 14 2.73 1.45 -5.47
N LEU A 15 2.71 2.57 -6.17
CA LEU A 15 2.28 2.66 -7.56
C LEU A 15 3.42 3.31 -8.35
N GLY A 16 4.15 2.50 -9.12
CA GLY A 16 5.38 2.94 -9.79
C GLY A 16 5.67 2.17 -11.08
N TYR A 17 6.61 2.68 -11.88
CA TYR A 17 7.01 2.05 -13.14
C TYR A 17 8.27 1.21 -12.93
N SER A 18 8.27 -0.03 -13.41
CA SER A 18 9.47 -0.87 -13.34
C SER A 18 10.45 -0.53 -14.47
N PRO A 19 11.71 -0.14 -14.18
CA PRO A 19 12.69 0.20 -15.21
C PRO A 19 13.38 -1.02 -15.84
N THR A 20 13.12 -2.24 -15.34
CA THR A 20 14.02 -3.40 -15.50
C THR A 20 13.63 -4.44 -16.55
N VAL A 21 12.79 -4.11 -17.54
CA VAL A 21 12.47 -5.06 -18.62
C VAL A 21 12.81 -4.42 -19.96
N GLU A 22 13.82 -4.96 -20.63
CA GLU A 22 14.37 -4.49 -21.92
C GLU A 22 13.38 -4.53 -23.09
N ASP A 23 12.19 -5.08 -22.90
CA ASP A 23 11.11 -5.09 -23.90
C ASP A 23 10.03 -4.07 -23.52
N PHE A 24 10.08 -2.93 -24.23
CA PHE A 24 8.99 -2.04 -24.60
C PHE A 24 7.62 -2.27 -23.96
N GLU A 25 7.43 -1.96 -22.67
CA GLU A 25 6.28 -1.24 -22.11
C GLU A 25 6.61 -0.88 -20.65
N GLN A 26 6.58 0.41 -20.31
CA GLN A 26 6.68 0.86 -18.92
C GLN A 26 5.39 0.46 -18.20
N TYR A 27 5.31 -0.78 -17.73
CA TYR A 27 4.13 -1.24 -17.00
C TYR A 27 4.07 -0.57 -15.63
N LEU A 28 2.94 0.09 -15.38
CA LEU A 28 2.57 0.58 -14.07
C LEU A 28 2.33 -0.61 -13.15
N ARG A 29 3.16 -0.74 -12.11
CA ARG A 29 3.03 -1.77 -11.07
C ARG A 29 2.31 -1.21 -9.85
N LEU A 30 1.30 -1.94 -9.40
CA LEU A 30 0.61 -1.71 -8.14
C LEU A 30 1.07 -2.79 -7.16
N GLU A 31 1.83 -2.40 -6.15
CA GLU A 31 2.30 -3.29 -5.08
C GLU A 31 1.59 -2.91 -3.78
N VAL A 32 0.99 -3.89 -3.12
CA VAL A 32 0.19 -3.68 -1.90
C VAL A 32 0.81 -4.45 -0.75
N HIS A 33 1.08 -3.74 0.34
CA HIS A 33 1.55 -4.31 1.60
C HIS A 33 0.47 -4.17 2.67
N LEU A 34 -0.16 -5.29 3.04
CA LEU A 34 -1.16 -5.33 4.10
C LEU A 34 -0.49 -5.17 5.46
N ILE A 35 -1.04 -4.28 6.29
CA ILE A 35 -0.49 -3.98 7.62
C ILE A 35 -1.10 -4.95 8.63
N ASP A 36 -0.25 -5.56 9.47
CA ASP A 36 -0.65 -6.51 10.51
C ASP A 36 -1.43 -7.74 10.01
N PHE A 37 -1.23 -8.10 8.74
CA PHE A 37 -1.85 -9.26 8.09
C PHE A 37 -0.79 -10.25 7.64
N ASN A 38 -1.06 -11.55 7.83
CA ASN A 38 -0.19 -12.62 7.39
C ASN A 38 -1.02 -13.80 6.87
N ALA A 39 -1.27 -13.80 5.56
CA ALA A 39 -1.84 -14.93 4.84
C ALA A 39 -1.42 -14.88 3.37
N ASP A 40 -1.56 -16.01 2.68
CA ASP A 40 -1.33 -16.09 1.25
C ASP A 40 -2.60 -15.70 0.48
N LEU A 41 -2.47 -14.71 -0.40
CA LEU A 41 -3.56 -14.19 -1.23
C LEU A 41 -3.35 -14.51 -2.72
N TYR A 42 -2.42 -15.42 -3.04
CA TYR A 42 -2.15 -15.79 -4.43
C TYR A 42 -3.38 -16.38 -5.11
N GLY A 43 -3.66 -15.92 -6.34
CA GLY A 43 -4.83 -16.34 -7.11
C GLY A 43 -6.16 -15.73 -6.64
N GLN A 44 -6.16 -14.94 -5.57
CA GLN A 44 -7.35 -14.25 -5.09
C GLN A 44 -7.53 -12.91 -5.81
N ARG A 45 -8.80 -12.55 -6.08
CA ARG A 45 -9.14 -11.22 -6.58
C ARG A 45 -9.37 -10.31 -5.38
N LEU A 46 -8.55 -9.27 -5.28
CA LEU A 46 -8.62 -8.29 -4.21
C LEU A 46 -9.15 -6.96 -4.73
N GLU A 47 -9.93 -6.27 -3.91
CA GLU A 47 -10.34 -4.89 -4.18
C GLU A 47 -9.50 -3.94 -3.32
N VAL A 48 -8.96 -2.90 -3.95
CA VAL A 48 -8.05 -1.94 -3.32
C VAL A 48 -8.62 -0.54 -3.45
N SER A 49 -8.73 0.16 -2.33
CA SER A 49 -9.20 1.55 -2.27
C SER A 49 -8.08 2.49 -1.82
N PHE A 50 -7.84 3.55 -2.59
CA PHE A 50 -6.90 4.62 -2.22
C PHE A 50 -7.55 5.58 -1.23
N CYS A 51 -6.91 5.77 -0.08
CA CYS A 51 -7.46 6.60 0.99
C CYS A 51 -6.74 7.95 1.12
N GLU A 52 -5.42 7.93 1.23
CA GLU A 52 -4.58 9.11 1.45
C GLU A 52 -3.24 8.92 0.74
N LYS A 53 -2.71 9.97 0.12
CA LYS A 53 -1.38 9.95 -0.48
C LYS A 53 -0.35 10.36 0.57
N ILE A 54 0.47 9.39 1.02
CA ILE A 54 1.44 9.62 2.10
C ILE A 54 2.77 10.23 1.64
N ARG A 55 3.19 10.00 0.38
CA ARG A 55 4.42 10.56 -0.23
C ARG A 55 4.45 10.38 -1.75
N ASP A 56 5.41 11.04 -2.38
CA ASP A 56 5.85 10.76 -3.75
C ASP A 56 6.83 9.58 -3.80
N GLU A 57 7.15 9.14 -5.02
CA GLU A 57 8.16 8.11 -5.27
C GLU A 57 9.56 8.61 -4.86
N LEU A 58 10.31 7.76 -4.16
CA LEU A 58 11.65 8.06 -3.68
C LEU A 58 12.60 6.99 -4.21
N LYS A 59 13.77 7.43 -4.67
CA LYS A 59 14.91 6.53 -4.94
C LYS A 59 15.70 6.37 -3.65
N PHE A 60 16.13 5.15 -3.37
CA PHE A 60 16.95 4.84 -2.21
C PHE A 60 18.32 4.38 -2.68
N GLU A 61 19.37 4.86 -2.02
CA GLU A 61 20.75 4.50 -2.38
C GLU A 61 21.12 3.12 -1.83
N ASN A 62 20.40 2.65 -0.81
CA ASN A 62 20.64 1.35 -0.18
C ASN A 62 19.37 0.74 0.44
N LEU A 63 19.45 -0.56 0.77
CA LEU A 63 18.33 -1.30 1.36
C LEU A 63 17.93 -0.80 2.76
N ASP A 64 18.84 -0.19 3.51
CA ASP A 64 18.54 0.27 4.87
C ASP A 64 17.71 1.56 4.87
N GLU A 65 17.96 2.46 3.93
CA GLU A 65 17.11 3.62 3.67
C GLU A 65 15.70 3.20 3.25
N LEU A 66 15.60 2.24 2.32
CA LEU A 66 14.31 1.67 1.92
C LEU A 66 13.55 1.12 3.13
N ARG A 67 14.20 0.29 3.96
CA ARG A 67 13.58 -0.27 5.17
C ARG A 67 13.12 0.80 6.15
N LYS A 68 13.94 1.82 6.39
CA LYS A 68 13.60 2.95 7.26
C LYS A 68 12.37 3.70 6.73
N GLN A 69 12.32 3.95 5.43
CA GLN A 69 11.18 4.61 4.82
C GLN A 69 9.91 3.75 4.91
N MET A 70 10.00 2.45 4.62
CA MET A 70 8.85 1.54 4.76
C MET A 70 8.29 1.54 6.19
N GLN A 71 9.16 1.52 7.22
CA GLN A 71 8.73 1.59 8.61
C GLN A 71 8.09 2.94 8.96
N LEU A 72 8.59 4.04 8.40
CA LEU A 72 7.98 5.36 8.55
C LEU A 72 6.61 5.43 7.88
N ASP A 73 6.49 4.91 6.66
CA ASP A 73 5.24 4.83 5.90
C ASP A 73 4.17 4.05 6.69
N ILE A 74 4.51 2.88 7.22
CA ILE A 74 3.60 2.07 8.06
C ILE A 74 3.16 2.84 9.32
N ARG A 75 4.08 3.55 9.99
CA ARG A 75 3.74 4.37 11.16
C ARG A 75 2.80 5.53 10.80
N ASN A 76 3.04 6.19 9.67
CA ASN A 76 2.19 7.28 9.20
C ASN A 76 0.78 6.76 8.87
N ILE A 77 0.68 5.63 8.18
CA ILE A 77 -0.60 4.99 7.88
C ILE A 77 -1.35 4.64 9.17
N ARG A 78 -0.69 3.98 10.13
CA ARG A 78 -1.31 3.68 11.44
C ARG A 78 -1.79 4.93 12.16
N SER A 79 -0.99 6.00 12.14
CA SER A 79 -1.35 7.26 12.79
C SER A 79 -2.53 7.93 12.11
N TRP A 80 -2.58 7.88 10.77
CA TRP A 80 -3.70 8.37 9.98
C TRP A 80 -4.98 7.61 10.31
N PHE A 81 -4.95 6.27 10.28
CA PHE A 81 -6.10 5.44 10.66
C PHE A 81 -6.54 5.65 12.12
N ALA A 82 -5.60 5.83 13.06
CA ALA A 82 -5.92 6.12 14.46
C ALA A 82 -6.54 7.53 14.66
N SER A 83 -6.22 8.47 13.77
CA SER A 83 -6.79 9.82 13.77
C SER A 83 -8.19 9.90 13.13
N LEU A 84 -8.60 8.87 12.40
CA LEU A 84 -9.96 8.78 11.88
C LEU A 84 -10.91 8.46 13.04
N ASP A 85 -11.80 9.40 13.37
CA ASP A 85 -12.93 9.10 14.25
C ASP A 85 -13.72 7.92 13.68
N LYS A 86 -14.20 7.03 14.56
CA LYS A 86 -14.96 5.78 14.24
C LYS A 86 -16.21 5.99 13.36
N THR A 87 -16.52 7.22 12.99
CA THR A 87 -17.68 7.64 12.19
C THR A 87 -17.36 7.81 10.71
N THR A 88 -16.08 7.89 10.32
CA THR A 88 -15.73 7.96 8.89
C THR A 88 -15.72 6.55 8.35
N CYS A 89 -16.92 6.03 8.08
CA CYS A 89 -17.12 4.91 7.17
C CYS A 89 -16.18 5.14 5.97
N ILE A 90 -15.23 4.23 5.78
CA ILE A 90 -14.51 4.07 4.52
C ILE A 90 -15.62 3.77 3.52
N LYS A 91 -16.10 4.83 2.84
CA LYS A 91 -17.32 4.76 2.04
C LYS A 91 -17.08 3.74 0.94
N LYS A 92 -17.72 2.58 1.07
CA LYS A 92 -18.05 1.70 -0.06
C LYS A 92 -18.64 2.60 -1.14
N ARG A 93 -17.94 2.72 -2.25
CA ARG A 93 -18.41 3.47 -3.41
C ARG A 93 -19.03 2.50 -4.40
#